data_AF-D4ZCK9-F1
#
_entry.id   AF-D4ZCK9-F1
#
_cell.length_a   1.000
_cell.length_b   1.000
_cell.length_c   1.000
_cell.angle_alpha   90.00
_cell.angle_beta   90.00
_cell.angle_gamma   90.00
#
_symmetry.space_group_name_H-M   'P 1'
#
loop_
_entity.id
_entity.type
_entity.pdbx_description
1 polymer ?
#
loop_
_entity_poly.entity_id
_entity_poly.type
_entity_poly.pdbx_seq_one_letter_code
_entity_poly.pdbx_strand_id
1 'polypeptide(L)'
;MPHEPLTQQQREFMLSEVSEPVIAIAKQVNFAERYYALLEQFPKLPGDFNPRVALETKIDLVTAFAYPIRYYKGEGGYFMLNKKKFAYSHMRLMIEMRQWVSFRFNLWRDDTRIGGGSYQQLAVAERLSRGEDICWDDWRVQQQPWCYCEAQLQTVLTELFSLFDDLCQAMPEPPEQ
;
A
#
# COMPACT_ATOMS: atom_id res chain seq x y z
N MET A 1 -12.55 17.07 17.15
CA MET A 1 -13.98 16.70 17.00
C MET A 1 -14.15 15.33 17.62
N PRO A 2 -15.30 15.01 18.26
CA PRO A 2 -15.52 13.67 18.77
C PRO A 2 -15.36 12.66 17.63
N HIS A 3 -14.77 11.51 17.96
CA HIS A 3 -14.59 10.38 17.04
C HIS A 3 -15.99 9.85 16.71
N GLU A 4 -16.60 10.30 15.61
CA GLU A 4 -17.92 9.83 15.24
C GLU A 4 -17.82 8.37 14.73
N PRO A 5 -18.60 7.44 15.30
CA PRO A 5 -18.58 6.05 14.89
C PRO A 5 -19.15 5.92 13.47
N LEU A 6 -18.59 4.98 12.70
CA LEU A 6 -19.04 4.71 11.34
C LEU A 6 -20.50 4.27 11.28
N THR A 7 -21.25 4.84 10.34
CA THR A 7 -22.56 4.32 9.94
C THR A 7 -22.42 2.94 9.27
N GLN A 8 -23.48 2.13 9.28
CA GLN A 8 -23.48 0.83 8.60
C GLN A 8 -23.12 0.95 7.12
N GLN A 9 -23.66 1.97 6.44
CA GLN A 9 -23.36 2.25 5.03
C GLN A 9 -21.88 2.58 4.80
N GLN A 10 -21.25 3.36 5.70
CA GLN A 10 -19.82 3.64 5.61
C GLN A 10 -18.98 2.39 5.82
N ARG A 11 -19.36 1.52 6.78
CA ARG A 11 -18.67 0.24 7.00
C ARG A 11 -18.73 -0.65 5.76
N GLU A 12 -19.91 -0.83 5.18
CA GLU A 12 -20.10 -1.63 3.95
C GLU A 12 -19.32 -1.05 2.76
N PHE A 13 -19.28 0.27 2.63
CA PHE A 13 -18.48 0.94 1.61
C PHE A 13 -16.99 0.63 1.76
N MET A 14 -16.40 0.79 2.95
CA MET A 14 -14.98 0.52 3.17
C MET A 14 -14.58 -0.92 2.86
N LEU A 15 -15.39 -1.89 3.29
CA LEU A 15 -15.11 -3.31 3.07
C LEU A 15 -15.24 -3.70 1.59
N SER A 16 -16.20 -3.11 0.88
CA SER A 16 -16.40 -3.40 -0.56
C SER A 16 -15.28 -2.87 -1.46
N GLU A 17 -14.57 -1.81 -1.06
CA GLU A 17 -13.49 -1.21 -1.86
C GLU A 17 -12.22 -2.07 -1.92
N VAL A 18 -11.91 -2.82 -0.85
CA VAL A 18 -10.66 -3.60 -0.74
C VAL A 18 -10.84 -5.06 -1.16
N SER A 19 -12.08 -5.57 -1.17
CA SER A 19 -12.47 -6.97 -1.42
C SER A 19 -12.18 -7.91 -0.24
N GLU A 20 -13.18 -8.70 0.17
CA GLU A 20 -13.11 -9.57 1.36
C GLU A 20 -11.96 -10.60 1.32
N PRO A 21 -11.64 -11.28 0.20
CA PRO A 21 -10.49 -12.19 0.13
C PRO A 21 -9.16 -11.49 0.46
N VAL A 22 -9.02 -10.23 0.05
CA VAL A 22 -7.81 -9.43 0.30
C VAL A 22 -7.71 -9.06 1.78
N ILE A 23 -8.83 -8.68 2.38
CA ILE A 23 -8.93 -8.40 3.82
C ILE A 23 -8.60 -9.67 4.63
N ALA A 24 -9.08 -10.84 4.20
CA ALA A 24 -8.77 -12.11 4.84
C ALA A 24 -7.27 -12.43 4.82
N ILE A 25 -6.60 -12.21 3.69
CA ILE A 25 -5.15 -12.42 3.56
C ILE A 25 -4.37 -11.39 4.38
N ALA A 26 -4.78 -10.12 4.37
CA ALA A 26 -4.16 -9.08 5.19
C ALA A 26 -4.17 -9.43 6.69
N LYS A 27 -5.29 -10.01 7.17
CA LYS A 27 -5.36 -10.57 8.54
C LYS A 27 -4.32 -11.66 8.78
N GLN A 28 -4.12 -12.58 7.83
CA GLN A 28 -3.17 -13.70 7.98
C GLN A 28 -1.73 -13.22 8.10
N VAL A 29 -1.37 -12.14 7.39
CA VAL A 29 0.00 -11.59 7.37
C VAL A 29 0.21 -10.43 8.34
N ASN A 30 -0.77 -10.14 9.21
CA ASN A 30 -0.79 -9.01 10.14
C ASN A 30 -0.44 -7.68 9.46
N PHE A 31 -1.04 -7.44 8.30
CA PHE A 31 -0.68 -6.33 7.43
C PHE A 31 -0.87 -4.97 8.12
N ALA A 32 -2.02 -4.75 8.77
CA ALA A 32 -2.34 -3.49 9.42
C ALA A 32 -1.35 -3.14 10.53
N GLU A 33 -1.07 -4.10 11.43
CA GLU A 33 -0.14 -3.89 12.55
C GLU A 33 1.24 -3.45 12.03
N ARG A 34 1.77 -4.16 11.03
CA ARG A 34 3.06 -3.83 10.42
C ARG A 34 3.04 -2.49 9.68
N TYR A 35 1.96 -2.20 8.96
CA TYR A 35 1.83 -0.93 8.24
C TYR A 35 1.74 0.26 9.20
N TYR A 36 0.98 0.16 10.29
CA TYR A 36 0.88 1.23 11.28
C TYR A 36 2.17 1.39 12.08
N ALA A 37 2.88 0.31 12.44
CA ALA A 37 4.21 0.41 13.04
C ALA A 37 5.18 1.18 12.13
N LEU A 38 5.11 0.96 10.82
CA LEU A 38 5.90 1.72 9.84
C LEU A 38 5.50 3.21 9.80
N LEU A 39 4.21 3.52 9.85
CA LEU A 39 3.73 4.91 9.91
C LEU A 39 4.21 5.63 11.18
N GLU A 40 4.20 4.96 12.33
CA GLU A 40 4.68 5.49 13.60
C GLU A 40 6.19 5.75 13.58
N GLN A 41 6.96 4.87 12.94
CA GLN A 41 8.41 5.03 12.79
C GLN A 41 8.79 6.17 11.84
N PHE A 42 7.96 6.43 10.82
CA PHE A 42 8.21 7.41 9.77
C PHE A 42 7.09 8.46 9.68
N PRO A 43 6.84 9.25 10.75
CA PRO A 43 5.75 10.19 10.79
C PRO A 43 6.07 11.45 10.00
N LYS A 44 5.02 12.20 9.62
CA LYS A 44 5.19 13.56 9.11
C LYS A 44 5.72 14.48 10.22
N LEU A 45 6.94 14.97 10.06
CA LEU A 45 7.54 16.00 10.90
C LEU A 45 6.86 17.36 10.70
N PRO A 46 6.74 18.17 11.76
CA PRO A 46 6.23 19.53 11.68
C PRO A 46 7.22 20.48 10.96
N GLY A 47 6.69 21.46 10.23
CA GLY A 47 7.47 22.49 9.52
C GLY A 47 7.73 22.20 8.03
N ASP A 48 8.42 23.12 7.36
CA ASP A 48 8.73 23.08 5.92
C ASP A 48 9.99 22.25 5.59
N PHE A 49 10.29 21.23 6.40
CA PHE A 49 11.43 20.36 6.15
C PHE A 49 11.16 19.49 4.92
N ASN A 50 11.90 19.75 3.83
CA ASN A 50 11.75 19.06 2.55
C ASN A 50 13.10 18.52 2.06
N PRO A 51 13.62 17.44 2.66
CA PRO A 51 14.73 16.71 2.07
C PRO A 51 14.26 16.00 0.80
N ARG A 52 14.97 16.26 -0.29
CA ARG A 52 14.73 15.59 -1.56
C ARG A 52 15.81 14.54 -1.76
N VAL A 53 15.43 13.27 -1.69
CA VAL A 53 16.23 12.19 -2.29
C VAL A 53 16.19 12.39 -3.81
N ALA A 54 17.36 12.39 -4.46
CA ALA A 54 17.48 12.57 -5.90
C ALA A 54 16.68 11.51 -6.67
N LEU A 55 16.20 11.86 -7.86
CA LEU A 55 15.34 10.96 -8.63
C LEU A 55 16.09 9.68 -9.04
N GLU A 56 17.35 9.81 -9.43
CA GLU A 56 18.23 8.71 -9.81
C GLU A 56 18.36 7.71 -8.67
N THR A 57 18.62 8.19 -7.44
CA THR A 57 18.65 7.36 -6.24
C THR A 57 17.32 6.64 -6.01
N LYS A 58 16.18 7.31 -6.18
CA LYS A 58 14.86 6.66 -6.05
C LYS A 58 14.69 5.52 -7.07
N ILE A 59 15.12 5.72 -8.30
CA ILE A 59 15.07 4.71 -9.36
C ILE A 59 15.97 3.53 -8.98
N ASP A 60 17.20 3.79 -8.54
CA ASP A 60 18.16 2.75 -8.16
C ASP A 60 17.63 1.90 -6.99
N LEU A 61 17.09 2.53 -5.95
CA LEU A 61 16.53 1.81 -4.80
C LEU A 61 15.33 0.94 -5.20
N VAL A 62 14.42 1.44 -6.04
CA VAL A 62 13.26 0.62 -6.49
C VAL A 62 13.67 -0.50 -7.43
N THR A 63 14.64 -0.28 -8.30
CA THR A 63 15.13 -1.30 -9.23
C THR A 63 15.98 -2.37 -8.54
N ALA A 64 16.50 -2.10 -7.34
CA ALA A 64 17.17 -3.09 -6.50
C ALA A 64 16.21 -4.17 -5.96
N PHE A 65 14.90 -3.88 -5.87
CA PHE A 65 13.90 -4.91 -5.63
C PHE A 65 13.77 -5.77 -6.88
N ALA A 66 13.81 -7.10 -6.72
CA ALA A 66 13.81 -8.08 -7.82
C ALA A 66 12.47 -8.16 -8.59
N TYR A 67 11.72 -7.06 -8.66
CA TYR A 67 10.49 -6.91 -9.38
C TYR A 67 10.70 -6.25 -10.74
N PRO A 68 10.01 -6.71 -11.79
CA PRO A 68 10.10 -6.11 -13.12
C PRO A 68 9.31 -4.79 -13.16
N ILE A 69 9.80 -3.74 -12.50
CA ILE A 69 9.11 -2.46 -12.37
C ILE A 69 9.46 -1.53 -13.54
N ARG A 70 8.52 -0.68 -13.92
CA ARG A 70 8.70 0.37 -14.93
C ARG A 70 8.40 1.73 -14.33
N TYR A 71 9.25 2.71 -14.61
CA TYR A 71 9.05 4.11 -14.25
C TYR A 71 8.20 4.82 -15.32
N TYR A 72 7.21 5.62 -14.90
CA TYR A 72 6.23 6.20 -15.82
C TYR A 72 6.14 7.74 -15.83
N LYS A 73 6.62 8.49 -14.81
CA LYS A 73 6.52 9.98 -14.78
C LYS A 73 7.53 10.62 -13.82
N GLY A 74 8.01 11.85 -14.15
CA GLY A 74 8.95 12.73 -13.40
C GLY A 74 8.58 13.18 -11.98
N GLU A 75 9.31 14.17 -11.43
CA GLU A 75 9.47 14.47 -9.98
C GLU A 75 8.29 14.06 -9.07
N GLY A 76 8.54 13.05 -8.23
CA GLY A 76 7.54 12.36 -7.41
C GLY A 76 7.17 10.96 -7.91
N GLY A 77 7.96 10.41 -8.84
CA GLY A 77 7.48 9.55 -9.90
C GLY A 77 6.78 8.25 -9.52
N TYR A 78 5.99 7.79 -10.50
CA TYR A 78 5.22 6.56 -10.42
C TYR A 78 6.03 5.40 -10.97
N PHE A 79 6.10 4.35 -10.17
CA PHE A 79 6.66 3.06 -10.52
C PHE A 79 5.52 2.06 -10.57
N MET A 80 5.42 1.29 -11.65
CA MET A 80 4.39 0.29 -11.81
C MET A 80 5.00 -1.04 -12.19
N LEU A 81 4.48 -2.09 -11.57
CA LEU A 81 4.85 -3.46 -11.86
C LEU A 81 4.49 -3.83 -13.32
N ASN A 82 5.46 -4.36 -14.06
CA ASN A 82 5.24 -4.85 -15.42
C ASN A 82 4.54 -6.21 -15.38
N LYS A 83 3.20 -6.20 -15.44
CA LYS A 83 2.35 -7.41 -15.48
C LYS A 83 2.84 -8.48 -16.45
N LYS A 84 3.41 -8.11 -17.61
CA LYS A 84 3.90 -9.10 -18.62
C LYS A 84 5.08 -9.95 -18.14
N LYS A 85 5.79 -9.53 -17.09
CA LYS A 85 6.98 -10.21 -16.56
C LYS A 85 6.81 -10.64 -15.10
N PHE A 86 5.65 -10.40 -14.49
CA PHE A 86 5.40 -10.66 -13.08
C PHE A 86 4.71 -12.00 -12.87
N ALA A 87 5.13 -12.77 -11.86
CA ALA A 87 4.62 -14.12 -11.59
C ALA A 87 3.10 -14.12 -11.31
N TYR A 88 2.61 -13.12 -10.55
CA TYR A 88 1.18 -12.97 -10.26
C TYR A 88 0.53 -11.99 -11.24
N SER A 89 0.27 -12.45 -12.47
CA SER A 89 -0.26 -11.60 -13.55
C SER A 89 -1.62 -10.95 -13.24
N HIS A 90 -2.36 -11.49 -12.27
CA HIS A 90 -3.59 -10.92 -11.75
C HIS A 90 -3.37 -9.73 -10.81
N MET A 91 -2.13 -9.45 -10.38
CA MET A 91 -1.83 -8.39 -9.43
C MET A 91 -0.98 -7.28 -10.09
N ARG A 92 -1.29 -6.03 -9.76
CA ARG A 92 -0.53 -4.85 -10.20
C ARG A 92 -0.21 -4.00 -8.98
N LEU A 93 1.08 -3.73 -8.76
CA LEU A 93 1.54 -2.76 -7.77
C LEU A 93 1.90 -1.44 -8.44
N MET A 94 1.50 -0.35 -7.80
CA MET A 94 1.85 1.02 -8.13
C MET A 94 2.46 1.68 -6.89
N ILE A 95 3.60 2.32 -7.09
CA ILE A 95 4.35 3.01 -6.04
C ILE A 95 4.50 4.46 -6.48
N GLU A 96 4.19 5.40 -5.60
CA GLU A 96 4.47 6.82 -5.78
C GLU A 96 5.49 7.27 -4.74
N MET A 97 6.57 7.91 -5.19
CA MET A 97 7.69 8.29 -4.31
C MET A 97 7.95 9.79 -4.35
N ARG A 98 7.41 10.49 -3.36
CA ARG A 98 7.63 11.92 -3.12
C ARG A 98 8.56 12.12 -1.91
N GLN A 99 8.19 13.02 -1.00
CA GLN A 99 8.74 13.10 0.36
C GLN A 99 8.06 12.09 1.32
N TRP A 100 7.14 11.31 0.78
CA TRP A 100 6.50 10.13 1.37
C TRP A 100 6.43 9.04 0.31
N VAL A 101 6.15 7.82 0.74
CA VAL A 101 5.97 6.67 -0.14
C VAL A 101 4.52 6.20 -0.06
N SER A 102 3.86 6.01 -1.20
CA SER A 102 2.52 5.43 -1.24
C SER A 102 2.49 4.19 -2.12
N PHE A 103 1.80 3.15 -1.66
CA PHE A 103 1.61 1.90 -2.37
C PHE A 103 0.11 1.72 -2.64
N ARG A 104 -0.21 1.36 -3.88
CA ARG A 104 -1.54 0.93 -4.31
C ARG A 104 -1.39 -0.37 -5.07
N PHE A 105 -2.23 -1.34 -4.76
CA PHE A 105 -2.30 -2.57 -5.54
C PHE A 105 -3.70 -2.74 -6.11
N ASN A 106 -3.78 -3.45 -7.23
CA ASN A 106 -5.04 -3.82 -7.86
C ASN A 106 -5.00 -5.31 -8.21
N LEU A 107 -6.11 -5.98 -7.98
CA LEU A 107 -6.34 -7.34 -8.43
C LEU A 107 -7.22 -7.33 -9.69
N TRP A 108 -6.88 -8.20 -10.63
CA TRP A 108 -7.47 -8.28 -11.96
C TRP A 108 -7.77 -9.73 -12.30
N ARG A 109 -8.96 -9.98 -12.82
CA ARG A 109 -9.27 -11.21 -13.55
C ARG A 109 -9.47 -10.82 -15.00
N ASP A 110 -8.64 -11.36 -15.89
CA ASP A 110 -8.54 -10.92 -17.28
C ASP A 110 -8.28 -9.40 -17.38
N ASP A 111 -9.24 -8.67 -17.94
CA ASP A 111 -9.25 -7.21 -18.09
C ASP A 111 -10.24 -6.51 -17.13
N THR A 112 -10.76 -7.21 -16.13
CA THR A 112 -11.66 -6.66 -15.11
C THR A 112 -10.95 -6.53 -13.77
N ARG A 113 -10.95 -5.33 -13.18
CA ARG A 113 -10.48 -5.13 -11.80
C ARG A 113 -11.50 -5.76 -10.85
N ILE A 114 -11.02 -6.64 -9.98
CA ILE A 114 -11.84 -7.40 -9.01
C ILE A 114 -11.55 -7.02 -7.54
N GLY A 115 -10.58 -6.14 -7.30
CA GLY A 115 -10.27 -5.66 -5.95
C GLY A 115 -8.98 -4.85 -5.87
N GLY A 116 -8.56 -4.60 -4.62
CA GLY A 116 -7.35 -3.88 -4.25
C GLY A 116 -7.60 -2.42 -3.87
N GLY A 117 -6.61 -1.77 -3.27
CA GLY A 117 -6.71 -0.42 -2.75
C GLY A 117 -5.33 0.16 -2.42
N SER A 118 -5.29 1.31 -1.74
CA SER A 118 -4.04 1.73 -1.10
C SER A 118 -3.71 0.83 0.09
N TYR A 119 -2.44 0.81 0.50
CA TYR A 119 -2.02 0.09 1.70
C TYR A 119 -2.76 0.59 2.94
N GLN A 120 -2.93 1.91 3.08
CA GLN A 120 -3.73 2.48 4.16
C GLN A 120 -5.19 2.00 4.13
N GLN A 121 -5.85 1.96 2.96
CA GLN A 121 -7.21 1.44 2.86
C GLN A 121 -7.29 -0.04 3.26
N LEU A 122 -6.31 -0.85 2.84
CA LEU A 122 -6.24 -2.25 3.25
C LEU A 122 -6.06 -2.39 4.76
N ALA A 123 -5.14 -1.65 5.36
CA ALA A 123 -4.89 -1.68 6.80
C ALA A 123 -6.14 -1.26 7.60
N VAL A 124 -6.85 -0.22 7.16
CA VAL A 124 -8.10 0.23 7.80
C VAL A 124 -9.20 -0.81 7.65
N ALA A 125 -9.38 -1.38 6.45
CA ALA A 125 -10.39 -2.41 6.21
C ALA A 125 -10.11 -3.69 7.02
N GLU A 126 -8.84 -4.07 7.17
CA GLU A 126 -8.42 -5.17 8.02
C GLU A 126 -8.82 -4.95 9.49
N ARG A 127 -8.43 -3.80 10.07
CA ARG A 127 -8.78 -3.42 11.44
C ARG A 127 -10.28 -3.35 11.65
N LEU A 128 -11.01 -2.75 10.71
CA LEU A 128 -12.47 -2.70 10.72
C LEU A 128 -13.07 -4.11 10.74
N SER A 129 -12.53 -5.05 9.95
CA SER A 129 -12.99 -6.44 9.92
C SER A 129 -12.69 -7.23 11.20
N ARG A 130 -11.74 -6.76 12.02
CA ARG A 130 -11.45 -7.29 13.37
C ARG A 130 -12.38 -6.70 14.45
N GLY A 131 -13.26 -5.77 14.08
CA GLY A 131 -14.19 -5.12 15.00
C GLY A 131 -13.57 -3.95 15.78
N GLU A 132 -12.42 -3.43 15.35
CA GLU A 132 -11.81 -2.24 15.96
C GLU A 132 -12.68 -0.99 15.76
N ASP A 133 -12.54 -0.04 16.68
CA ASP A 133 -13.20 1.27 16.57
C ASP A 133 -12.46 2.14 15.55
N ILE A 134 -13.07 2.26 14.37
CA ILE A 134 -12.56 3.02 13.23
C ILE A 134 -13.53 4.17 12.97
N CYS A 135 -13.02 5.36 12.66
CA CYS A 135 -13.82 6.48 12.19
C CYS A 135 -13.65 6.73 10.69
N TRP A 136 -14.44 7.66 10.16
CA TRP A 136 -14.36 8.03 8.75
C TRP A 136 -13.02 8.64 8.35
N ASP A 137 -12.36 9.37 9.25
CA ASP A 137 -11.08 10.01 8.96
C ASP A 137 -9.93 9.01 8.86
N ASP A 138 -9.99 7.87 9.57
CA ASP A 138 -9.00 6.78 9.39
C ASP A 138 -8.95 6.31 7.94
N TRP A 139 -10.10 6.30 7.27
CA TRP A 139 -10.22 5.93 5.85
C TRP A 139 -9.88 7.08 4.90
N ARG A 140 -10.39 8.28 5.18
CA ARG A 140 -10.32 9.42 4.26
C ARG A 140 -8.96 10.13 4.29
N VAL A 141 -8.35 10.24 5.47
CA VAL A 141 -7.08 10.96 5.65
C VAL A 141 -5.94 10.00 5.38
N GLN A 142 -5.38 10.07 4.16
CA GLN A 142 -4.28 9.19 3.80
C GLN A 142 -3.04 9.46 4.66
N GLN A 143 -2.64 8.43 5.40
CA GLN A 143 -1.37 8.37 6.11
C GLN A 143 -0.37 7.57 5.27
N GLN A 144 0.84 8.13 5.13
CA GLN A 144 1.93 7.58 4.34
C GLN A 144 3.21 7.71 5.16
N PRO A 145 4.14 6.75 5.07
CA PRO A 145 5.45 6.89 5.71
C PRO A 145 6.26 8.00 5.01
N TRP A 146 6.76 8.94 5.82
CA TRP A 146 7.58 10.06 5.36
C TRP A 146 9.06 9.69 5.37
N CYS A 147 9.76 10.03 4.28
CA CYS A 147 11.16 9.68 4.08
C CYS A 147 12.00 10.94 3.95
N TYR A 148 12.94 11.11 4.88
CA TYR A 148 13.75 12.31 5.01
C TYR A 148 15.21 12.13 4.58
N CYS A 149 15.63 10.90 4.30
CA CYS A 149 16.93 10.59 3.71
C CYS A 149 16.86 9.25 2.97
N GLU A 150 17.93 8.91 2.25
CA GLU A 150 18.06 7.66 1.52
C GLU A 150 17.87 6.43 2.40
N ALA A 151 18.46 6.41 3.60
CA ALA A 151 18.34 5.29 4.53
C ALA A 151 16.88 5.03 4.93
N GLN A 152 16.12 6.08 5.23
CA GLN A 152 14.70 5.95 5.57
C GLN A 152 13.88 5.49 4.37
N LEU A 153 14.17 6.01 3.17
CA LEU A 153 13.52 5.56 1.94
C LEU A 153 13.78 4.07 1.68
N GLN A 154 15.01 3.60 1.86
CA GLN A 154 15.37 2.19 1.72
C GLN A 154 14.61 1.31 2.72
N THR A 155 14.55 1.70 4.00
CA THR A 155 13.79 0.95 5.02
C THR A 155 12.30 0.89 4.67
N VAL A 156 11.70 2.03 4.33
CA VAL A 156 10.27 2.11 3.97
C VAL A 156 9.96 1.26 2.75
N LEU A 157 10.78 1.35 1.69
CA LEU A 157 10.60 0.51 0.51
C LEU A 157 10.73 -0.98 0.86
N THR A 158 11.71 -1.35 1.68
CA THR A 158 11.94 -2.75 2.07
C THR A 158 10.73 -3.33 2.80
N GLU A 159 10.20 -2.61 3.80
CA GLU A 159 9.03 -3.06 4.55
C GLU A 159 7.76 -3.10 3.69
N LEU A 160 7.54 -2.09 2.84
CA LEU A 160 6.37 -2.07 1.97
C LEU A 160 6.41 -3.14 0.88
N PHE A 161 7.58 -3.45 0.32
CA PHE A 161 7.75 -4.58 -0.58
C PHE A 161 7.59 -5.91 0.16
N SER A 162 8.13 -6.07 1.37
CA SER A 162 7.88 -7.29 2.16
C SER A 162 6.38 -7.50 2.42
N LEU A 163 5.64 -6.44 2.76
CA LEU A 163 4.19 -6.51 2.90
C LEU A 163 3.51 -6.91 1.57
N PHE A 164 3.99 -6.41 0.44
CA PHE A 164 3.50 -6.83 -0.87
C PHE A 164 3.75 -8.32 -1.12
N ASP A 165 4.94 -8.80 -0.80
CA ASP A 165 5.37 -10.17 -1.01
C ASP A 165 4.51 -11.13 -0.19
N ASP A 166 4.27 -10.80 1.07
CA ASP A 166 3.43 -11.61 1.96
C ASP A 166 1.99 -11.66 1.46
N LEU A 167 1.44 -10.53 0.97
CA LEU A 167 0.15 -10.54 0.30
C LEU A 167 0.18 -11.45 -0.93
N CYS A 168 1.19 -11.34 -1.80
CA CYS A 168 1.31 -12.16 -3.01
C CYS A 168 1.38 -13.65 -2.70
N GLN A 169 2.17 -14.06 -1.70
CA GLN A 169 2.37 -15.45 -1.35
C GLN A 169 1.11 -16.08 -0.73
N ALA A 170 0.33 -15.29 0.00
CA ALA A 170 -0.92 -15.75 0.61
C ALA A 170 -2.12 -15.65 -0.34
N MET A 171 -1.99 -15.01 -1.50
CA MET A 171 -3.03 -15.02 -2.53
C MET A 171 -3.18 -16.42 -3.11
N PRO A 172 -4.40 -16.98 -3.18
CA PRO A 172 -4.62 -18.24 -3.85
C PRO A 172 -4.22 -18.10 -5.32
N GLU A 173 -3.59 -19.14 -5.88
CA GLU A 173 -3.40 -19.20 -7.32
C GLU A 173 -4.77 -19.04 -8.00
N PRO A 174 -4.86 -18.24 -9.09
CA PRO A 174 -6.08 -18.18 -9.85
C PRO A 174 -6.43 -19.60 -10.29
N PRO A 175 -7.68 -20.05 -10.12
CA PRO A 175 -8.06 -21.41 -10.51
C PRO A 175 -7.64 -21.66 -11.96
N GLU A 176 -6.98 -22.79 -12.20
CA GLU A 176 -6.67 -23.26 -13.55
C GLU A 176 -7.99 -23.33 -14.34
N GLN A 177 -8.01 -22.69 -15.51
CA GLN A 177 -9.13 -22.77 -16.45
C GLN A 177 -9.23 -24.17 -17.07
#